data_AF-A0A3C0XN78-F1
#
_entry.id   AF-A0A3C0XN78-F1
#
_cell.length_a   1.000
_cell.length_b   1.000
_cell.length_c   1.000
_cell.angle_alpha   90.00
_cell.angle_beta   90.00
_cell.angle_gamma   90.00
#
_symmetry.space_group_name_H-M   'P 1'
#
loop_
_entity.id
_entity.type
_entity.pdbx_description
1 polymer ?
#
loop_
_entity_poly.entity_id
_entity_poly.type
_entity_poly.pdbx_seq_one_letter_code
_entity_poly.pdbx_strand_id
1 'polypeptide(L)'
;MSVTELSFLRTAQIAVNGRFAIMTKVSMADVFFSPTRDPGARNRISQKHVDFLFCDPQTLKPMLGVELDDSSHQRSDRVERDAFVDAVFASTGLPLVHLSARPSYASAEIVAAVEDAIRARPSHEPTPAVPRGDVPLCPNCGVPMVVRAAGRGSRAARDFYGCINFPRCRATRPLDETE
;
A
#
# COMPACT_ATOMS: atom_id res chain seq x y z
N MET A 1 12.88 13.06 7.96
CA MET A 1 13.38 12.73 6.62
C MET A 1 14.89 12.88 6.65
N SER A 2 15.65 11.89 6.18
CA SER A 2 17.12 11.93 6.18
C SER A 2 17.65 12.87 5.08
N VAL A 3 18.94 13.23 5.15
CA VAL A 3 19.59 14.05 4.11
C VAL A 3 19.55 13.34 2.74
N THR A 4 19.76 12.03 2.74
CA THR A 4 19.68 11.19 1.54
C THR A 4 18.26 11.13 0.97
N GLU A 5 17.25 10.94 1.82
CA GLU A 5 15.83 10.96 1.41
C GLU A 5 15.45 12.33 0.82
N LEU A 6 15.92 13.44 1.42
CA LEU A 6 15.65 14.78 0.92
C LEU A 6 16.35 15.05 -0.43
N SER A 7 17.59 14.58 -0.57
CA SER A 7 18.35 14.67 -1.82
C SER A 7 17.64 13.90 -2.95
N PHE A 8 17.21 12.67 -2.66
CA PHE A 8 16.40 11.89 -3.59
C PHE A 8 15.11 12.62 -3.96
N LEU A 9 14.32 13.06 -2.98
CA LEU A 9 13.03 13.71 -3.21
C LEU A 9 13.14 14.89 -4.18
N ARG A 10 14.12 15.78 -3.95
CA ARG A 10 14.32 16.97 -4.81
C ARG A 10 14.66 16.57 -6.24
N THR A 11 15.60 15.64 -6.40
CA THR A 11 15.99 15.17 -7.74
C THR A 11 14.85 14.43 -8.43
N ALA A 12 14.08 13.63 -7.69
CA ALA A 12 12.94 12.88 -8.21
C ALA A 12 11.82 13.81 -8.69
N GLN A 13 11.50 14.88 -7.93
CA GLN A 13 10.51 15.89 -8.35
C GLN A 13 10.90 16.56 -9.68
N ILE A 14 12.17 16.88 -9.86
CA ILE A 14 12.71 17.42 -11.13
C ILE A 14 12.62 16.36 -12.23
N ALA A 15 13.06 15.14 -11.95
CA ALA A 15 13.13 14.04 -12.90
C ALA A 15 11.76 13.66 -13.48
N VAL A 16 10.72 13.62 -12.64
CA VAL A 16 9.37 13.26 -13.09
C VAL A 16 8.60 14.43 -13.69
N ASN A 17 9.03 15.67 -13.44
CA ASN A 17 8.45 16.89 -14.02
C ASN A 17 6.91 16.92 -13.98
N GLY A 18 6.33 16.66 -12.80
CA GLY A 18 4.88 16.69 -12.59
C GLY A 18 4.10 15.48 -13.12
N ARG A 19 4.76 14.49 -13.76
CA ARG A 19 4.10 13.23 -14.18
C ARG A 19 3.59 12.40 -13.01
N PHE A 20 4.12 12.61 -11.80
CA PHE A 20 3.73 11.90 -10.58
C PHE A 20 3.65 12.87 -9.41
N ALA A 21 2.71 12.62 -8.51
CA ALA A 21 2.76 13.14 -7.14
C ALA A 21 3.62 12.20 -6.28
N ILE A 22 4.55 12.76 -5.50
CA ILE A 22 5.46 11.96 -4.66
C ILE A 22 5.10 12.15 -3.19
N MET A 23 4.67 11.07 -2.54
CA MET A 23 4.41 11.00 -1.10
C MET A 23 5.62 10.38 -0.40
N THR A 24 5.94 10.83 0.81
CA THR A 24 7.12 10.35 1.55
C THR A 24 6.74 9.63 2.82
N LYS A 25 7.48 8.58 3.19
CA LYS A 25 7.27 7.77 4.41
C LYS A 25 5.81 7.32 4.54
N VAL A 26 5.26 6.77 3.48
CA VAL A 26 3.86 6.35 3.45
C VAL A 26 3.74 5.04 4.22
N SER A 27 2.81 4.98 5.18
CA SER A 27 2.55 3.73 5.89
C SER A 27 2.04 2.68 4.91
N MET A 28 2.58 1.46 4.99
CA MET A 28 2.09 0.34 4.17
C MET A 28 0.60 0.08 4.40
N ALA A 29 0.05 0.40 5.59
CA ALA A 29 -1.38 0.25 5.87
C ALA A 29 -2.27 1.30 5.17
N ASP A 30 -1.68 2.40 4.69
CA ASP A 30 -2.38 3.40 3.88
C ASP A 30 -2.42 3.02 2.39
N VAL A 31 -1.50 2.16 1.94
CA VAL A 31 -1.37 1.70 0.55
C VAL A 31 -2.02 0.34 0.34
N PHE A 32 -1.84 -0.57 1.29
CA PHE A 32 -2.21 -1.97 1.16
C PHE A 32 -3.23 -2.39 2.22
N PHE A 33 -4.19 -3.21 1.78
CA PHE A 33 -5.15 -3.83 2.67
C PHE A 33 -4.77 -5.28 2.96
N SER A 34 -4.74 -5.66 4.25
CA SER A 34 -4.64 -7.07 4.64
C SER A 34 -6.02 -7.66 4.97
N PRO A 35 -6.47 -8.68 4.20
CA PRO A 35 -7.71 -9.40 4.48
C PRO A 35 -7.60 -10.30 5.71
N THR A 36 -6.39 -10.56 6.22
CA THR A 36 -6.20 -11.50 7.32
C THR A 36 -6.69 -10.93 8.64
N ARG A 37 -7.29 -11.78 9.50
CA ARG A 37 -7.69 -11.41 10.86
C ARG A 37 -6.56 -11.53 11.88
N ASP A 38 -5.38 -12.01 11.45
CA ASP A 38 -4.22 -12.16 12.32
C ASP A 38 -3.68 -10.77 12.75
N PRO A 39 -3.76 -10.44 14.05
CA PRO A 39 -3.20 -9.19 14.57
C PRO A 39 -1.70 -9.07 14.33
N GLY A 40 -0.96 -10.19 14.27
CA GLY A 40 0.46 -10.22 13.99
C GLY A 40 0.79 -9.70 12.60
N ALA A 41 0.16 -10.28 11.56
CA ALA A 41 0.30 -9.83 10.18
C ALA A 41 -0.13 -8.37 9.97
N ARG A 42 -1.21 -7.92 10.61
CA ARG A 42 -1.64 -6.51 10.56
C ARG A 42 -0.61 -5.57 11.19
N ASN A 43 -0.06 -5.94 12.35
CA ASN A 43 0.99 -5.13 12.99
C ASN A 43 2.24 -5.04 12.12
N ARG A 44 2.62 -6.11 11.41
CA ARG A 44 3.77 -6.09 10.49
C ARG A 44 3.59 -5.11 9.33
N ILE A 45 2.37 -4.90 8.83
CA ILE A 45 2.07 -3.90 7.79
C ILE A 45 2.05 -2.51 8.41
N SER A 46 1.28 -2.30 9.48
CA SER A 46 1.10 -0.97 10.10
C SER A 46 2.38 -0.35 10.64
N GLN A 47 3.39 -1.17 10.97
CA GLN A 47 4.68 -0.69 11.47
C GLN A 47 5.68 -0.36 10.36
N LYS A 48 5.37 -0.67 9.09
CA LYS A 48 6.26 -0.48 7.95
C LYS A 48 5.83 0.71 7.11
N HIS A 49 6.83 1.39 6.55
CA HIS A 49 6.66 2.54 5.67
C HIS A 49 7.48 2.31 4.41
N VAL A 50 6.92 2.67 3.26
CA VAL A 50 7.69 2.82 2.03
C VAL A 50 8.26 4.24 2.01
N ASP A 51 9.52 4.40 1.59
CA ASP A 51 10.19 5.71 1.62
C ASP A 51 9.52 6.72 0.70
N PHE A 52 9.18 6.30 -0.53
CA PHE A 52 8.44 7.12 -1.48
C PHE A 52 7.35 6.33 -2.17
N LEU A 53 6.19 6.96 -2.35
CA LEU A 53 5.11 6.45 -3.17
C LEU A 53 4.83 7.45 -4.29
N PHE A 54 4.96 6.98 -5.52
CA PHE A 54 4.64 7.77 -6.70
C PHE A 54 3.19 7.46 -7.08
N CYS A 55 2.39 8.51 -7.14
CA CYS A 55 0.98 8.44 -7.42
C CYS A 55 0.63 9.21 -8.69
N ASP A 56 -0.49 8.85 -9.29
CA ASP A 56 -1.13 9.68 -10.30
C ASP A 56 -1.42 11.07 -9.71
N PRO A 57 -1.01 12.17 -10.39
CA PRO A 57 -1.06 13.51 -9.80
C PRO A 57 -2.48 14.06 -9.61
N GLN A 58 -3.49 13.48 -10.28
CA GLN A 58 -4.88 13.93 -10.20
C GLN A 58 -5.72 13.12 -9.20
N THR A 59 -5.53 11.80 -9.20
CA THR A 59 -6.34 10.85 -8.43
C THR A 59 -5.64 10.37 -7.15
N LEU A 60 -4.34 10.66 -7.01
CA LEU A 60 -3.47 10.13 -5.96
C LEU A 60 -3.40 8.59 -5.92
N LYS A 61 -3.84 7.92 -6.98
CA LYS A 61 -3.77 6.47 -7.10
C LYS A 61 -2.31 6.01 -7.08
N PRO A 62 -1.91 5.06 -6.21
CA PRO A 62 -0.55 4.51 -6.20
C PRO A 62 -0.15 3.91 -7.55
N MET A 63 1.02 4.28 -8.04
CA MET A 63 1.57 3.81 -9.33
C MET A 63 2.83 2.97 -9.18
N LEU A 64 3.72 3.32 -8.24
CA LEU A 64 4.88 2.52 -7.83
C LEU A 64 5.39 3.00 -6.45
N GLY A 65 6.10 2.12 -5.73
CA GLY A 65 6.87 2.47 -4.54
C GLY A 65 8.37 2.57 -4.82
N VAL A 66 9.10 3.30 -3.98
CA VAL A 66 10.57 3.34 -3.98
C VAL A 66 11.08 3.20 -2.54
N GLU A 67 12.07 2.33 -2.34
CA GLU A 67 12.84 2.19 -1.10
C GLU A 67 14.31 2.54 -1.33
N LEU A 68 14.93 3.23 -0.34
CA LEU A 68 16.33 3.61 -0.37
C LEU A 68 17.17 2.70 0.53
N ASP A 69 18.02 1.88 -0.08
CA ASP A 69 18.84 0.88 0.62
C ASP A 69 20.17 1.49 1.07
N ASP A 70 20.40 1.58 2.37
CA ASP A 70 21.72 1.97 2.89
C ASP A 70 22.71 0.80 2.78
N SER A 71 23.90 1.11 2.25
CA SER A 71 25.03 0.18 2.09
C SER A 71 25.58 -0.38 3.41
N SER A 72 25.20 0.17 4.58
CA SER A 72 25.71 -0.22 5.90
C SER A 72 25.04 -1.47 6.53
N HIS A 73 24.71 -2.51 5.76
CA HIS A 73 23.79 -3.56 6.23
C HIS A 73 24.32 -5.00 6.15
N GLN A 74 25.05 -5.41 7.19
CA GLN A 74 25.25 -6.83 7.55
C GLN A 74 24.48 -7.18 8.83
N ARG A 75 23.15 -7.06 8.80
CA ARG A 75 22.32 -7.71 9.83
C ARG A 75 21.14 -8.40 9.16
N SER A 76 20.99 -9.68 9.49
CA SER A 76 19.98 -10.62 9.00
C SER A 76 18.54 -10.17 9.22
N ASP A 77 18.31 -9.11 9.99
CA ASP A 77 17.00 -8.52 10.28
C ASP A 77 16.47 -7.59 9.18
N ARG A 78 17.29 -7.18 8.19
CA ARG A 78 16.81 -6.41 7.02
C ARG A 78 16.41 -7.29 5.84
N VAL A 79 17.09 -8.42 5.62
CA VAL A 79 16.76 -9.38 4.55
C VAL A 79 15.31 -9.90 4.69
N GLU A 80 14.88 -10.18 5.92
CA GLU A 80 13.50 -10.62 6.20
C GLU A 80 12.49 -9.46 6.14
N ARG A 81 12.96 -8.21 6.26
CA ARG A 81 12.11 -7.01 6.14
C ARG A 81 11.82 -6.67 4.69
N ASP A 82 12.85 -6.66 3.84
CA ASP A 82 12.75 -6.33 2.41
C ASP A 82 11.85 -7.35 1.71
N ALA A 83 12.09 -8.64 1.97
CA ALA A 83 11.28 -9.73 1.40
C ALA A 83 9.78 -9.62 1.72
N PHE A 84 9.41 -9.06 2.88
CA PHE A 84 8.00 -8.84 3.22
C PHE A 84 7.39 -7.66 2.45
N VAL A 85 8.13 -6.56 2.31
CA VAL A 85 7.64 -5.39 1.54
C VAL A 85 7.49 -5.79 0.08
N ASP A 86 8.50 -6.45 -0.48
CA ASP A 86 8.47 -7.05 -1.82
C ASP A 86 7.25 -7.94 -2.03
N ALA A 87 7.00 -8.88 -1.11
CA ALA A 87 5.88 -9.80 -1.22
C ALA A 87 4.52 -9.06 -1.22
N VAL A 88 4.38 -8.00 -0.41
CA VAL A 88 3.15 -7.21 -0.37
C VAL A 88 2.96 -6.44 -1.67
N PHE A 89 3.97 -5.73 -2.16
CA PHE A 89 3.91 -5.01 -3.44
C PHE A 89 3.60 -5.97 -4.61
N ALA A 90 4.32 -7.10 -4.67
CA ALA A 90 4.11 -8.15 -5.67
C ALA A 90 2.68 -8.70 -5.64
N SER A 91 2.10 -8.93 -4.45
CA SER A 91 0.73 -9.44 -4.31
C SER A 91 -0.36 -8.50 -4.87
N THR A 92 -0.04 -7.21 -5.05
CA THR A 92 -0.97 -6.20 -5.55
C THR A 92 -0.72 -5.78 -6.99
N GLY A 93 0.36 -6.29 -7.61
CA GLY A 93 0.80 -5.85 -8.93
C GLY A 93 1.26 -4.38 -8.96
N LEU A 94 1.64 -3.82 -7.81
CA LEU A 94 2.26 -2.50 -7.72
C LEU A 94 3.78 -2.67 -7.78
N PRO A 95 4.49 -2.00 -8.71
CA PRO A 95 5.94 -2.06 -8.77
C PRO A 95 6.59 -1.45 -7.52
N LEU A 96 7.72 -2.02 -7.12
CA LEU A 96 8.59 -1.50 -6.07
C LEU A 96 10.01 -1.40 -6.62
N VAL A 97 10.63 -0.23 -6.48
CA VAL A 97 12.00 0.03 -6.92
C VAL A 97 12.89 0.18 -5.71
N HIS A 98 13.97 -0.61 -5.67
CA HIS A 98 15.03 -0.46 -4.69
C HIS A 98 16.19 0.34 -5.30
N LEU A 99 16.57 1.45 -4.67
CA LEU A 99 17.69 2.28 -5.08
C LEU A 99 18.69 2.39 -3.95
N SER A 100 19.98 2.26 -4.26
CA SER A 100 21.01 2.47 -3.23
C SER A 100 20.96 3.91 -2.71
N ALA A 101 20.94 4.06 -1.39
CA ALA A 101 20.93 5.34 -0.70
C ALA A 101 22.25 6.08 -0.95
N ARG A 102 22.21 7.16 -1.73
CA ARG A 102 23.36 7.99 -2.09
C ARG A 102 23.14 9.46 -1.70
N PRO A 103 24.20 10.22 -1.39
CA PRO A 103 24.08 11.64 -1.07
C PRO A 103 23.59 12.47 -2.27
N SER A 104 23.73 11.97 -3.49
CA SER A 104 23.27 12.59 -4.73
C SER A 104 22.78 11.56 -5.73
N TYR A 105 21.90 12.00 -6.63
CA TYR A 105 21.29 11.19 -7.68
C TYR A 105 21.31 11.96 -9.00
N ALA A 106 21.43 11.24 -10.12
CA ALA A 106 21.23 11.82 -11.44
C ALA A 106 19.74 11.71 -11.82
N SER A 107 19.14 12.78 -12.37
CA SER A 107 17.73 12.74 -12.79
C SER A 107 17.47 11.63 -13.82
N ALA A 108 18.40 11.39 -14.75
CA ALA A 108 18.26 10.33 -15.77
C ALA A 108 18.19 8.92 -15.16
N GLU A 109 18.92 8.66 -14.06
CA GLU A 109 18.88 7.39 -13.35
C GLU A 109 17.50 7.15 -12.73
N ILE A 110 16.93 8.18 -12.10
CA ILE A 110 15.59 8.10 -11.49
C ILE A 110 14.53 7.91 -12.59
N VAL A 111 14.62 8.64 -13.71
CA VAL A 111 13.69 8.47 -14.83
C VAL A 111 13.73 7.05 -15.36
N ALA A 112 14.91 6.52 -15.65
CA ALA A 112 15.07 5.17 -16.17
C ALA A 112 14.48 4.13 -15.21
N ALA A 113 14.81 4.20 -13.92
CA ALA A 113 14.31 3.27 -12.92
C ALA A 113 12.77 3.31 -12.79
N VAL A 114 12.18 4.51 -12.80
CA VAL A 114 10.72 4.70 -12.75
C VAL A 114 10.05 4.14 -14.01
N GLU A 115 10.58 4.46 -15.19
CA GLU A 115 9.99 4.03 -16.46
C GLU A 115 10.10 2.51 -16.66
N ASP A 116 11.23 1.92 -16.29
CA ASP A 116 11.42 0.48 -16.32
C ASP A 116 10.48 -0.22 -15.35
N ALA A 117 10.28 0.29 -14.14
CA ALA A 117 9.33 -0.27 -13.18
C ALA A 117 7.87 -0.18 -13.67
N ILE A 118 7.48 0.95 -14.27
CA ILE A 118 6.14 1.11 -14.85
C ILE A 118 5.95 0.18 -16.05
N ARG A 119 6.97 0.01 -16.89
CA ARG A 119 6.92 -0.88 -18.06
C ARG A 119 6.91 -2.35 -17.68
N ALA A 120 7.71 -2.72 -16.68
CA ALA A 120 7.81 -4.07 -16.14
C ALA A 120 6.62 -4.43 -15.24
N ARG A 121 5.75 -3.46 -14.92
CA ARG A 121 4.53 -3.70 -14.18
C ARG A 121 3.76 -4.81 -14.90
N PRO A 122 3.53 -5.97 -14.25
CA PRO A 122 2.71 -6.99 -14.87
C PRO A 122 1.38 -6.32 -15.21
N SER A 123 0.93 -6.49 -16.45
CA SER A 123 -0.39 -6.07 -16.89
C SER A 123 -1.42 -6.94 -16.17
N HIS A 124 -1.56 -6.72 -14.88
CA HIS A 124 -2.73 -7.13 -14.14
C HIS A 124 -3.79 -6.13 -14.59
N GLU A 125 -4.53 -6.55 -15.62
CA GLU A 125 -5.90 -6.08 -15.82
C GLU A 125 -6.53 -5.92 -14.43
N PRO A 126 -7.29 -4.84 -14.17
CA PRO A 126 -7.92 -4.63 -12.86
C PRO A 126 -8.65 -5.92 -12.52
N THR A 127 -8.19 -6.64 -11.50
CA THR A 127 -8.68 -7.98 -11.17
C THR A 127 -10.22 -7.93 -11.21
N PRO A 128 -10.88 -8.55 -12.19
CA PRO A 128 -12.32 -8.61 -12.18
C PRO A 128 -12.66 -9.80 -11.28
N ALA A 129 -12.71 -9.56 -9.97
CA ALA A 129 -13.61 -10.25 -9.05
C ALA A 129 -13.33 -9.83 -7.60
N VAL A 130 -14.08 -8.81 -7.15
CA VAL A 130 -14.84 -8.98 -5.90
C VAL A 130 -15.45 -10.39 -5.97
N PRO A 131 -15.34 -11.26 -4.94
CA PRO A 131 -15.97 -12.57 -5.00
C PRO A 131 -17.43 -12.35 -5.41
N ARG A 132 -17.85 -13.04 -6.49
CA ARG A 132 -19.23 -13.02 -6.98
C ARG A 132 -20.10 -13.64 -5.89
N GLY A 133 -20.54 -12.79 -5.00
CA GLY A 133 -21.49 -12.97 -3.92
C GLY A 133 -21.87 -11.56 -3.51
N ASP A 134 -23.13 -11.34 -3.15
CA ASP A 134 -23.71 -10.02 -2.87
C ASP A 134 -23.08 -9.35 -1.64
N VAL A 135 -21.81 -8.96 -1.75
CA VAL A 135 -21.08 -8.23 -0.72
C VAL A 135 -21.48 -6.76 -0.86
N PRO A 136 -22.23 -6.20 0.10
CA PRO A 136 -22.69 -4.84 0.01
C PRO A 136 -21.51 -3.87 0.04
N LEU A 137 -21.66 -2.76 -0.68
CA LEU A 137 -20.74 -1.64 -0.57
C LEU A 137 -21.00 -0.87 0.74
N CYS A 138 -19.93 -0.34 1.31
CA CYS A 138 -19.99 0.48 2.51
C CYS A 138 -20.73 1.80 2.20
N PRO A 139 -21.77 2.16 2.97
CA PRO A 139 -22.55 3.38 2.71
C PRO A 139 -21.75 4.67 2.91
N ASN A 140 -20.62 4.62 3.63
CA ASN A 140 -19.81 5.80 3.91
C ASN A 140 -18.67 6.03 2.91
N CYS A 141 -18.16 4.98 2.26
CA CYS A 141 -16.98 5.12 1.40
C CYS A 141 -17.00 4.29 0.13
N GLY A 142 -18.10 3.58 -0.16
CA GLY A 142 -18.33 2.89 -1.44
C GLY A 142 -17.48 1.64 -1.68
N VAL A 143 -16.64 1.23 -0.73
CA VAL A 143 -15.81 0.01 -0.84
C VAL A 143 -16.55 -1.25 -0.37
N PRO A 144 -16.25 -2.44 -0.89
CA PRO A 144 -16.86 -3.69 -0.44
C PRO A 144 -16.68 -3.91 1.07
N MET A 145 -17.76 -4.35 1.73
CA MET A 145 -17.73 -4.67 3.16
C MET A 145 -17.15 -6.07 3.41
N VAL A 146 -16.73 -6.34 4.66
CA VAL A 146 -16.21 -7.65 5.07
C VAL A 146 -17.01 -8.18 6.25
N VAL A 147 -17.25 -9.49 6.30
CA VAL A 147 -17.96 -10.11 7.42
C VAL A 147 -17.08 -10.09 8.68
N ARG A 148 -17.64 -9.67 9.81
CA ARG A 148 -17.00 -9.55 11.13
C ARG A 148 -17.85 -10.23 12.19
N ALA A 149 -17.20 -10.93 13.12
CA ALA A 149 -17.87 -11.56 14.26
C ALA A 149 -18.04 -10.57 15.43
N ALA A 150 -19.23 -10.55 16.05
CA ALA A 150 -19.50 -9.70 17.19
C ALA A 150 -18.88 -10.27 18.48
N GLY A 151 -17.89 -9.57 19.04
CA GLY A 151 -17.08 -10.07 20.16
C GLY A 151 -17.58 -9.74 21.58
N ARG A 152 -18.64 -8.93 21.77
CA ARG A 152 -19.31 -8.63 23.07
C ARG A 152 -20.48 -7.63 22.90
N GLY A 153 -21.56 -7.74 23.70
CA GLY A 153 -22.71 -6.81 23.74
C GLY A 153 -24.03 -7.38 23.22
N SER A 154 -25.08 -6.57 23.07
CA SER A 154 -26.45 -6.98 22.64
C SER A 154 -26.54 -7.60 21.23
N ARG A 155 -25.43 -7.63 20.48
CA ARG A 155 -25.25 -8.32 19.19
C ARG A 155 -24.37 -9.57 19.28
N ALA A 156 -24.02 -10.02 20.48
CA ALA A 156 -23.17 -11.19 20.73
C ALA A 156 -23.89 -12.48 20.30
N ALA A 157 -23.88 -12.75 19.00
CA ALA A 157 -24.21 -14.01 18.34
C ALA A 157 -24.24 -13.87 16.81
N ARG A 158 -24.26 -12.66 16.25
CA ARG A 158 -24.42 -12.46 14.80
C ARG A 158 -23.19 -11.85 14.17
N ASP A 159 -22.75 -12.49 13.09
CA ASP A 159 -21.82 -11.88 12.15
C ASP A 159 -22.48 -10.68 11.46
N PHE A 160 -21.69 -9.69 11.09
CA PHE A 160 -22.16 -8.47 10.43
C PHE A 160 -21.17 -8.03 9.36
N TYR A 161 -21.64 -7.34 8.33
CA TYR A 161 -20.78 -6.62 7.40
C TYR A 161 -20.19 -5.41 8.11
N GLY A 162 -18.87 -5.34 8.25
CA GLY A 162 -18.14 -4.17 8.71
C GLY A 162 -17.35 -3.55 7.57
N CYS A 163 -17.22 -2.22 7.59
CA CYS A 163 -16.36 -1.56 6.62
C CYS A 163 -14.92 -2.09 6.73
N ILE A 164 -14.31 -2.32 5.57
CA ILE A 164 -12.92 -2.73 5.43
C ILE A 164 -11.97 -1.70 6.06
N ASN A 165 -12.31 -0.41 5.96
CA ASN A 165 -11.56 0.74 6.48
C ASN A 165 -11.70 0.99 8.00
N PHE A 166 -12.27 0.08 8.81
CA PHE A 166 -12.28 0.24 10.27
C PHE A 166 -10.84 0.27 10.85
N PRO A 167 -10.49 1.15 11.81
CA PRO A 167 -11.36 2.02 12.61
C PRO A 167 -11.67 3.39 12.00
N ARG A 168 -11.05 3.74 10.86
CA ARG A 168 -11.23 5.03 10.17
C ARG A 168 -12.63 5.18 9.57
N CYS A 169 -13.26 4.09 9.16
CA CYS A 169 -14.66 4.02 8.81
C CYS A 169 -15.36 2.96 9.64
N ARG A 170 -16.32 3.37 10.48
CA ARG A 170 -17.02 2.49 11.43
C ARG A 170 -18.39 2.00 10.95
N ALA A 171 -18.69 2.16 9.66
CA ALA A 171 -19.95 1.70 9.09
C ALA A 171 -20.09 0.18 9.20
N THR A 172 -21.31 -0.26 9.52
CA THR A 172 -21.67 -1.68 9.64
C THR A 172 -23.04 -1.92 9.01
N ARG A 173 -23.27 -3.11 8.45
CA ARG A 173 -24.57 -3.60 7.97
C ARG A 173 -24.84 -5.00 8.51
N PRO A 174 -26.09 -5.39 8.77
CA PRO A 174 -26.43 -6.77 9.12
C PRO A 174 -26.13 -7.72 7.95
N LEU A 175 -25.87 -8.99 8.24
CA LEU A 175 -25.79 -10.04 7.21
C LEU A 175 -27.19 -10.43 6.69
N ASP A 176 -28.22 -10.33 7.54
CA ASP A 176 -29.60 -10.76 7.28
C ASP A 176 -30.44 -9.66 6.60
N GLU A 177 -29.94 -9.06 5.52
CA GLU A 177 -30.75 -8.21 4.61
C GLU A 177 -30.80 -8.91 3.25
N THR A 178 -31.46 -10.07 3.20
CA THR A 178 -32.17 -10.46 1.98
C THR A 178 -33.39 -9.56 1.86
N GLU A 179 -33.43 -8.70 0.84
CA GLU A 179 -34.70 -8.22 0.30
C GLU A 179 -35.55 -9.40 -0.21
#